data_AF-A0A3C0GJE9-F1
#
_entry.id   AF-A0A3C0GJE9-F1
#
_cell.length_a   1.000
_cell.length_b   1.000
_cell.length_c   1.000
_cell.angle_alpha   90.00
_cell.angle_beta   90.00
_cell.angle_gamma   90.00
#
_symmetry.space_group_name_H-M   'P 1'
#
loop_
_entity.id
_entity.type
_entity.pdbx_description
1 polymer ?
#
loop_
_entity_poly.entity_id
_entity_poly.type
_entity_poly.pdbx_seq_one_letter_code
_entity_poly.pdbx_strand_id
1 'polypeptide(L)'
;DQLNFKLKTYFGERNTNLEVFVDKLDDGKPRTEGTPPFKLSSSNVDIAHSSFKYIDENLQNTTVLNFDSLNINAGDFLILGPEVSADIKEMSFFSNRGLKVDRLATNFKYTKQQMRFDSL
;
A
#
# COMPACT_ATOMS: atom_id res chain seq x y z
N ASP A 1 3.77 -18.00 6.91
CA ASP A 1 3.59 -17.58 5.50
C ASP A 1 4.21 -16.22 5.26
N GLN A 2 4.76 -15.99 4.07
CA GLN A 2 5.44 -14.76 3.66
C GLN A 2 4.75 -14.19 2.42
N LEU A 3 4.45 -12.89 2.42
CA LEU A 3 3.93 -12.21 1.25
C LEU A 3 5.10 -11.80 0.32
N ASN A 4 4.97 -12.12 -0.97
CA ASN A 4 5.79 -11.56 -2.04
C ASN A 4 4.89 -10.76 -2.97
N PHE A 5 4.83 -9.46 -2.75
CA PHE A 5 3.93 -8.56 -3.47
C PHE A 5 4.68 -7.76 -4.52
N LYS A 6 4.22 -7.82 -5.77
CA LYS A 6 4.74 -7.03 -6.88
C LYS A 6 3.62 -6.17 -7.44
N LEU A 7 3.67 -4.87 -7.16
CA LEU A 7 2.89 -3.88 -7.87
C LEU A 7 3.63 -3.58 -9.18
N LYS A 8 3.02 -3.90 -10.32
CA LYS A 8 3.71 -3.84 -11.60
C LYS A 8 2.91 -3.10 -12.65
N THR A 9 3.53 -2.10 -13.27
CA THR A 9 3.11 -1.50 -14.55
C THR A 9 3.94 -2.15 -15.67
N TYR A 10 3.27 -2.73 -16.66
CA TYR A 10 3.91 -3.38 -17.80
C TYR A 10 4.30 -2.37 -18.88
N PHE A 11 5.23 -2.73 -19.76
CA PHE A 11 5.70 -1.84 -20.82
C PHE A 11 4.56 -1.39 -21.73
N GLY A 12 4.42 -0.08 -21.92
CA GLY A 12 3.34 0.55 -22.69
C GLY A 12 2.02 0.72 -21.93
N GLU A 13 1.86 0.08 -20.77
CA GLU A 13 0.67 0.20 -19.94
C GLU A 13 0.74 1.42 -19.02
N ARG A 14 -0.43 1.96 -18.69
CA ARG A 14 -0.58 3.05 -17.70
C ARG A 14 -0.99 2.54 -16.32
N ASN A 15 -1.78 1.47 -16.30
CA ASN A 15 -2.33 0.91 -15.08
C ASN A 15 -1.42 -0.17 -14.51
N THR A 16 -1.43 -0.30 -13.19
CA THR A 16 -0.77 -1.40 -12.48
C THR A 16 -1.59 -2.69 -12.59
N ASN A 17 -0.94 -3.83 -12.38
CA ASN A 17 -1.60 -5.14 -12.30
C ASN A 17 -2.71 -5.20 -11.23
N LEU A 18 -2.60 -4.43 -10.15
CA LEU A 18 -3.62 -4.35 -9.12
C LEU A 18 -4.84 -3.54 -9.60
N GLU A 19 -4.62 -2.40 -10.25
CA GLU A 19 -5.71 -1.62 -10.85
C GLU A 19 -6.45 -2.44 -11.90
N VAL A 20 -5.73 -3.11 -12.80
CA VAL A 20 -6.33 -4.02 -13.80
C VAL A 20 -7.13 -5.15 -13.13
N PHE A 21 -6.72 -5.63 -11.96
CA PHE A 21 -7.49 -6.61 -11.20
C PHE A 21 -8.75 -6.01 -10.59
N VAL A 22 -8.65 -4.83 -9.99
CA VAL A 22 -9.79 -4.11 -9.37
C VAL A 22 -10.83 -3.71 -10.43
N ASP A 23 -10.39 -3.21 -11.58
CA ASP A 23 -11.26 -2.81 -12.69
C ASP A 23 -12.15 -3.97 -13.20
N LYS A 24 -11.68 -5.23 -13.06
CA LYS A 24 -12.46 -6.42 -13.42
C LYS A 24 -13.60 -6.73 -12.45
N LEU A 25 -13.60 -6.12 -11.27
CA LEU A 25 -14.68 -6.24 -10.28
C LEU A 25 -15.69 -5.08 -10.39
N ASP A 26 -15.38 -4.04 -11.16
CA ASP A 26 -16.27 -2.91 -11.41
C ASP A 26 -17.32 -3.28 -12.46
N ASP A 27 -18.56 -2.84 -12.27
CA ASP A 27 -19.65 -3.05 -13.23
C ASP A 27 -19.77 -1.92 -14.27
N GLY A 28 -18.89 -0.92 -14.17
CA GLY A 28 -18.79 0.23 -15.08
C GLY A 28 -19.92 1.24 -14.92
N LYS A 29 -20.79 1.08 -13.91
CA LYS A 29 -21.94 1.96 -13.68
C LYS A 29 -21.59 3.03 -12.64
N PRO A 30 -22.14 4.25 -12.77
CA PRO A 30 -22.06 5.22 -11.69
C PRO A 30 -22.63 4.64 -10.41
N ARG A 31 -21.94 4.87 -9.28
CA ARG A 31 -22.47 4.49 -7.97
C ARG A 31 -23.81 5.18 -7.76
N THR A 32 -24.79 4.44 -7.25
CA THR A 32 -26.09 5.01 -6.88
C THR A 32 -25.90 6.17 -5.92
N GLU A 33 -26.63 7.27 -6.14
CA GLU A 33 -26.59 8.42 -5.26
C GLU A 33 -26.88 7.99 -3.80
N GLY A 34 -26.12 8.51 -2.84
CA GLY A 34 -26.23 8.13 -1.44
C GLY A 34 -25.55 6.82 -1.05
N THR A 35 -24.91 6.09 -1.98
CA THR A 35 -24.13 4.89 -1.62
C THR A 35 -22.97 5.27 -0.69
N PRO A 36 -22.83 4.64 0.50
CA PRO A 36 -21.70 4.87 1.38
C PRO A 36 -20.37 4.61 0.67
N PRO A 37 -19.28 5.32 1.05
CA PRO A 37 -17.96 5.07 0.48
C PRO A 37 -17.51 3.61 0.73
N PHE A 38 -16.62 3.11 -0.13
CA PHE A 38 -15.97 1.83 0.13
C PHE A 38 -15.31 1.85 1.50
N LYS A 39 -15.53 0.79 2.29
CA LYS A 39 -14.92 0.64 3.61
C LYS A 39 -14.27 -0.74 3.71
N LEU A 40 -12.97 -0.74 3.95
CA LEU A 40 -12.23 -1.92 4.40
C LEU A 40 -11.59 -1.59 5.74
N SER A 41 -11.80 -2.42 6.74
CA SER A 41 -11.22 -2.19 8.06
C SER A 41 -10.74 -3.49 8.69
N SER A 42 -9.65 -3.40 9.44
CA SER A 42 -9.18 -4.46 10.30
C SER A 42 -8.70 -3.87 11.62
N SER A 43 -9.05 -4.51 12.73
CA SER A 43 -8.51 -4.13 14.05
C SER A 43 -7.02 -4.46 14.19
N ASN A 44 -6.52 -5.41 13.39
CA ASN A 44 -5.14 -5.84 13.42
C ASN A 44 -4.65 -6.22 12.01
N VAL A 45 -3.45 -5.78 11.65
CA VAL A 45 -2.75 -6.14 10.41
C VAL A 45 -1.34 -6.57 10.78
N ASP A 46 -0.99 -7.79 10.38
CA ASP A 46 0.35 -8.35 10.53
C ASP A 46 0.91 -8.73 9.16
N ILE A 47 2.05 -8.16 8.83
CA ILE A 47 2.89 -8.55 7.69
C ILE A 47 4.22 -8.99 8.27
N ALA A 48 4.64 -10.20 7.97
CA ALA A 48 5.86 -10.78 8.52
C ALA A 48 6.80 -11.23 7.40
N HIS A 49 8.08 -10.92 7.54
CA HIS A 49 9.19 -11.35 6.69
C HIS A 49 8.97 -11.12 5.19
N SER A 50 8.13 -10.18 4.79
CA SER A 50 7.60 -10.08 3.43
C SER A 50 8.52 -9.30 2.48
N SER A 51 8.21 -9.37 1.19
CA SER A 51 8.87 -8.56 0.16
C SER A 51 7.83 -7.76 -0.62
N PHE A 52 8.14 -6.50 -0.86
CA PHE A 52 7.31 -5.60 -1.65
C PHE A 52 8.15 -4.95 -2.75
N LYS A 53 7.67 -5.03 -3.99
CA LYS A 53 8.28 -4.36 -5.14
C LYS A 53 7.26 -3.51 -5.88
N TYR A 54 7.63 -2.27 -6.18
CA TYR A 54 6.99 -1.48 -7.21
C TYR A 54 7.88 -1.46 -8.45
N ILE A 55 7.35 -2.00 -9.54
CA ILE A 55 8.03 -2.15 -10.83
C ILE A 55 7.26 -1.35 -11.89
N ASP A 56 7.95 -0.52 -12.65
CA ASP A 56 7.40 0.18 -13.81
C ASP A 56 8.33 -0.04 -15.01
N GLU A 57 7.87 -0.85 -15.97
CA GLU A 57 8.65 -1.20 -17.16
C GLU A 57 8.80 -0.04 -18.16
N ASN A 58 8.08 1.07 -17.98
CA ASN A 58 8.22 2.26 -18.82
C ASN A 58 9.44 3.12 -18.43
N LEU A 59 10.03 2.90 -17.25
CA LEU A 59 11.17 3.65 -16.76
C LEU A 59 12.50 2.99 -17.17
N GLN A 60 13.53 3.81 -17.35
CA GLN A 60 14.90 3.30 -17.59
C GLN A 60 15.38 2.40 -16.44
N ASN A 61 15.11 2.79 -15.19
CA ASN A 61 15.26 1.93 -14.03
C ASN A 61 13.90 1.39 -13.62
N THR A 62 13.65 0.13 -13.95
CA THR A 62 12.31 -0.46 -13.81
C THR A 62 11.90 -0.71 -12.36
N THR A 63 12.86 -0.86 -11.44
CA THR A 63 12.54 -1.11 -10.02
C THR A 63 12.48 0.22 -9.27
N VAL A 64 11.27 0.69 -8.99
CA VAL A 64 11.02 1.98 -8.34
C VAL A 64 11.20 1.90 -6.83
N LEU A 65 10.60 0.87 -6.21
CA LEU A 65 10.75 0.54 -4.79
C LEU A 65 11.00 -0.95 -4.65
N ASN A 66 11.92 -1.31 -3.77
CA ASN A 66 12.10 -2.68 -3.31
C ASN A 66 12.31 -2.67 -1.80
N PHE A 67 11.39 -3.29 -1.07
CA PHE A 67 11.48 -3.53 0.35
C PHE A 67 11.64 -5.02 0.61
N ASP A 68 12.73 -5.37 1.30
CA ASP A 68 13.06 -6.72 1.72
C ASP A 68 12.95 -6.84 3.25
N SER A 69 12.61 -8.04 3.72
CA SER A 69 12.33 -8.33 5.14
C SER A 69 11.33 -7.35 5.77
N LEU A 70 10.29 -6.99 5.02
CA LEU A 70 9.23 -6.10 5.46
C LEU A 70 8.44 -6.76 6.59
N ASN A 71 8.39 -6.10 7.74
CA ASN A 71 7.53 -6.42 8.86
C ASN A 71 6.64 -5.21 9.18
N ILE A 72 5.35 -5.44 9.41
CA ILE A 72 4.39 -4.43 9.85
C ILE A 72 3.48 -5.07 10.88
N ASN A 73 3.39 -4.47 12.07
CA ASN A 73 2.33 -4.69 13.02
C ASN A 73 1.54 -3.38 13.17
N ALA A 74 0.26 -3.40 12.84
CA ALA A 74 -0.58 -2.22 12.88
C ALA A 74 -1.97 -2.51 13.44
N GLY A 75 -2.50 -1.57 14.21
CA GLY A 75 -3.88 -1.52 14.65
C GLY A 75 -4.72 -0.57 13.79
N ASP A 76 -6.04 -0.66 13.97
CA ASP A 76 -7.02 0.31 13.46
C ASP A 76 -6.84 0.66 11.98
N PHE A 77 -6.53 -0.36 11.17
CA PHE A 77 -6.41 -0.20 9.73
C PHE A 77 -7.78 0.13 9.13
N LEU A 78 -7.86 1.23 8.39
CA LEU A 78 -9.06 1.70 7.75
C LEU A 78 -8.74 2.24 6.37
N ILE A 79 -9.43 1.73 5.36
CA ILE A 79 -9.66 2.39 4.08
C ILE A 79 -11.10 2.86 4.08
N LEU A 80 -11.31 4.17 3.94
CA LEU A 80 -12.64 4.78 3.81
C LEU A 80 -12.64 5.70 2.59
N GLY A 81 -13.21 5.21 1.49
CA GLY A 81 -13.10 5.87 0.20
C GLY A 81 -11.62 6.05 -0.17
N PRO A 82 -11.14 7.29 -0.42
CA PRO A 82 -9.74 7.55 -0.74
C PRO A 82 -8.84 7.75 0.49
N GLU A 83 -9.38 7.69 1.70
CA GLU A 83 -8.62 7.88 2.93
C GLU A 83 -8.11 6.55 3.46
N VAL A 84 -6.83 6.50 3.84
CA VAL A 84 -6.21 5.34 4.47
C VAL A 84 -5.60 5.76 5.79
N SER A 85 -5.84 4.99 6.85
CA SER A 85 -5.20 5.20 8.16
C SER A 85 -4.83 3.89 8.81
N ALA A 86 -3.79 3.93 9.64
CA ALA A 86 -3.37 2.81 10.49
C ALA A 86 -2.57 3.34 11.69
N ASP A 87 -2.76 2.72 12.85
CA ASP A 87 -1.84 2.86 13.99
C ASP A 87 -0.69 1.87 13.78
N ILE A 88 0.42 2.33 13.20
CA ILE A 88 1.59 1.48 12.98
C ILE A 88 2.35 1.40 14.30
N LYS A 89 2.26 0.23 14.95
CA LYS A 89 2.94 -0.04 16.22
C LYS A 89 4.42 -0.35 16.01
N GLU A 90 4.71 -1.09 14.94
CA GLU A 90 6.07 -1.42 14.53
C GLU A 90 6.14 -1.71 13.03
N MET A 91 7.11 -1.09 12.35
CA MET A 91 7.46 -1.42 10.97
C MET A 91 8.98 -1.47 10.81
N SER A 92 9.47 -2.48 10.09
CA SER A 92 10.88 -2.69 9.73
C SER A 92 11.01 -3.29 8.33
N PHE A 93 12.19 -3.28 7.72
CA PHE A 93 12.44 -2.49 6.51
C PHE A 93 13.88 -2.46 6.00
N PHE A 94 14.28 -3.22 4.98
CA PHE A 94 15.42 -2.85 4.13
C PHE A 94 14.96 -2.31 2.80
N SER A 95 15.45 -1.13 2.41
CA SER A 95 15.23 -0.57 1.07
C SER A 95 16.47 -0.79 0.19
N ASN A 96 16.24 -1.10 -1.09
CA ASN A 96 17.29 -1.11 -2.12
C ASN A 96 18.00 0.25 -2.33
N ARG A 97 17.54 1.31 -1.67
CA ARG A 97 18.19 2.64 -1.68
C ARG A 97 19.23 2.81 -0.56
N GLY A 98 19.60 1.73 0.13
CA GLY A 98 20.57 1.75 1.22
C GLY A 98 20.01 2.19 2.57
N LEU A 99 18.69 2.42 2.67
CA LEU A 99 18.00 2.76 3.91
C LEU A 99 17.60 1.47 4.65
N LYS A 100 17.94 1.39 5.93
CA LYS A 100 17.39 0.40 6.86
C LYS A 100 16.50 1.12 7.87
N VAL A 101 15.27 0.65 7.99
CA VAL A 101 14.34 1.02 9.06
C VAL A 101 14.28 -0.14 10.04
N ASP A 102 14.81 0.07 11.24
CA ASP A 102 14.79 -0.94 12.30
C ASP A 102 13.45 -0.94 13.04
N ARG A 103 12.88 0.24 13.30
CA ARG A 103 11.58 0.39 13.96
C ARG A 103 10.97 1.76 13.65
N LEU A 104 9.86 1.76 12.92
CA LEU A 104 8.99 2.90 12.71
C LEU A 104 7.68 2.66 13.47
N ALA A 105 7.29 3.61 14.32
CA ALA A 105 5.99 3.64 14.99
C ALA A 105 5.34 5.00 14.71
N THR A 106 4.08 5.02 14.28
CA THR A 106 3.41 6.26 13.86
C THR A 106 1.92 6.05 13.65
N ASN A 107 1.16 7.10 13.94
CA ASN A 107 -0.20 7.23 13.46
C ASN A 107 -0.17 7.66 11.99
N PHE A 108 -0.31 6.69 11.08
CA PHE A 108 -0.25 6.91 9.64
C PHE A 108 -1.60 7.38 9.10
N LYS A 109 -1.57 8.43 8.28
CA LYS A 109 -2.75 8.88 7.51
C LYS A 109 -2.37 9.28 6.09
N TYR A 110 -3.13 8.80 5.13
CA TYR A 110 -3.02 9.17 3.72
C TYR A 110 -4.37 9.62 3.18
N THR A 111 -4.35 10.72 2.42
CA THR A 111 -5.50 11.34 1.78
C THR A 111 -5.09 11.82 0.39
N LYS A 112 -6.04 12.32 -0.41
CA LYS A 112 -5.73 12.90 -1.73
C LYS A 112 -4.84 14.15 -1.66
N GLN A 113 -4.83 14.85 -0.53
CA GLN A 113 -4.08 16.11 -0.37
C GLN A 113 -2.74 15.93 0.34
N GLN A 114 -2.63 14.95 1.24
CA GLN A 114 -1.45 14.80 2.08
C GLN A 114 -1.23 13.37 2.55
N MET A 115 0.04 13.08 2.84
CA MET A 115 0.51 11.93 3.57
C MET A 115 1.12 12.41 4.89
N ARG A 116 0.74 11.80 6.00
CA ARG A 116 1.16 12.19 7.34
C ARG A 116 1.63 10.99 8.16
N PHE A 117 2.66 11.26 8.94
CA PHE A 117 3.24 10.37 9.93
C PHE A 117 3.20 11.13 11.25
N ASP A 118 2.15 10.93 12.02
CA ASP A 118 1.95 11.65 13.27
C ASP A 118 2.56 10.87 14.44
N SER A 119 2.93 11.58 15.51
CA SER A 119 3.48 10.98 16.74
C SER A 119 4.79 10.19 16.54
N LEU A 120 5.62 10.64 15.60
CA LEU A 120 6.99 10.18 15.37
C LEU A 120 7.95 10.60 16.48
#